data_AF-A0A6A4AHP7-F1
#
_entry.id   AF-A0A6A4AHP7-F1
#
_cell.length_a   1.000
_cell.length_b   1.000
_cell.length_c   1.000
_cell.angle_alpha   90.00
_cell.angle_beta   90.00
_cell.angle_gamma   90.00
#
_symmetry.space_group_name_H-M   'P 1'
#
loop_
_entity.id
_entity.type
_entity.pdbx_description
1 polymer ?
#
loop_
_entity_poly.entity_id
_entity_poly.type
_entity_poly.pdbx_seq_one_letter_code
_entity_poly.pdbx_strand_id
1 'polypeptide(L)'
;MSASDKLVYSGEKTTFAGWKDKLKGHLVAKSDALVVTELQAGRQEPVARYEDALVRETVLPELKPDATDAEKGAYTLQRAFVRHQASYIKDLRNQTLPSSAISEALMHRPVHVIWSSIEKRFGLNTASGVVELVQKFDVIIN
;
A
#
# COMPACT_ATOMS: atom_id res chain seq x y z
N MET A 1 2.35 20.67 -9.68
CA MET A 1 2.85 19.72 -8.66
C MET A 1 1.92 18.54 -8.64
N SER A 2 2.40 17.37 -9.03
CA SER A 2 1.63 16.12 -9.01
C SER A 2 1.33 15.72 -7.56
N ALA A 3 0.24 15.01 -7.30
CA ALA A 3 -0.06 14.48 -5.97
C ALA A 3 1.08 13.59 -5.43
N SER A 4 1.83 12.94 -6.33
CA SER A 4 3.02 12.13 -6.00
C SER A 4 4.20 12.95 -5.47
N ASP A 5 4.35 14.23 -5.86
CA ASP A 5 5.47 15.09 -5.43
C ASP A 5 5.44 15.32 -3.90
N LYS A 6 4.27 15.22 -3.28
CA LYS A 6 4.07 15.36 -1.82
C LYS A 6 4.26 14.05 -1.05
N LEU A 7 4.44 12.94 -1.75
CA LEU A 7 4.59 11.60 -1.18
C LEU A 7 6.04 11.11 -1.22
N VAL A 8 7.01 11.94 -1.62
CA VAL A 8 8.43 11.55 -1.64
C VAL A 8 8.94 11.36 -0.20
N TYR A 9 9.54 10.21 0.05
CA TYR A 9 10.20 9.86 1.30
C TYR A 9 11.68 10.23 1.24
N SER A 10 12.17 10.92 2.27
CA SER A 10 13.58 11.32 2.35
C SER A 10 14.55 10.15 2.58
N GLY A 11 14.05 9.00 3.04
CA GLY A 11 14.89 7.88 3.49
C GLY A 11 15.18 7.90 4.99
N GLU A 12 14.89 9.00 5.68
CA GLU A 12 15.14 9.16 7.12
C GLU A 12 14.13 8.40 7.97
N LYS A 13 14.61 7.44 8.76
CA LYS A 13 13.77 6.58 9.62
C LYS A 13 12.82 7.35 10.54
N THR A 14 13.22 8.53 11.03
CA THR A 14 12.42 9.40 11.92
C THR A 14 11.16 9.93 11.22
N THR A 15 11.19 10.09 9.90
CA THR A 15 10.06 10.60 9.11
C THR A 15 9.20 9.47 8.52
N PHE A 16 9.62 8.22 8.69
CA PHE A 16 8.97 7.05 8.08
C PHE A 16 7.51 6.90 8.49
N ALA A 17 7.18 7.10 9.77
CA ALA A 17 5.81 6.97 10.26
C ALA A 17 4.87 7.99 9.58
N GLY A 18 5.25 9.26 9.57
CA GLY A 18 4.46 10.31 8.92
C GLY A 18 4.35 10.13 7.41
N TRP A 19 5.42 9.66 6.75
CA TRP A 19 5.36 9.30 5.33
C TRP A 19 4.40 8.13 5.07
N LYS A 20 4.50 7.07 5.90
CA LYS A 20 3.63 5.88 5.81
C LYS A 20 2.16 6.26 5.92
N ASP A 21 1.81 7.13 6.86
CA ASP A 21 0.42 7.55 7.06
C ASP A 21 -0.10 8.35 5.86
N LYS A 22 0.73 9.21 5.27
CA LYS A 22 0.40 9.92 4.02
C LYS A 22 0.19 8.96 2.85
N LEU A 23 1.08 7.97 2.69
CA LEU A 23 0.94 6.96 1.64
C LEU A 23 -0.37 6.18 1.80
N LYS A 24 -0.67 5.72 3.02
CA LYS A 24 -1.93 5.01 3.32
C LYS A 24 -3.15 5.89 3.05
N GLY A 25 -3.14 7.14 3.49
CA GLY A 25 -4.23 8.09 3.25
C GLY A 25 -4.47 8.33 1.75
N HIS A 26 -3.41 8.39 0.95
CA HIS A 26 -3.52 8.49 -0.50
C HIS A 26 -4.16 7.25 -1.14
N LEU A 27 -3.78 6.04 -0.68
CA LEU A 27 -4.39 4.80 -1.15
C LEU A 27 -5.88 4.72 -0.78
N VAL A 28 -6.25 5.11 0.45
CA VAL A 28 -7.65 5.18 0.92
C VAL A 28 -8.46 6.11 0.02
N ALA A 29 -7.97 7.34 -0.23
CA ALA A 29 -8.66 8.30 -1.09
C ALA A 29 -8.84 7.76 -2.53
N LYS A 30 -7.86 7.01 -3.04
CA LYS A 30 -7.94 6.37 -4.35
C LYS A 30 -8.96 5.22 -4.38
N SER A 31 -9.07 4.45 -3.30
CA SER A 31 -10.10 3.43 -3.13
C SER A 31 -11.49 4.05 -3.13
N ASP A 32 -11.70 5.12 -2.37
CA ASP A 32 -13.00 5.80 -2.28
C ASP A 32 -13.42 6.40 -3.63
N ALA A 33 -12.48 7.03 -4.35
CA ALA A 33 -12.74 7.53 -5.70
C ALA A 33 -13.11 6.40 -6.69
N LEU A 34 -12.48 5.23 -6.57
CA LEU A 34 -12.81 4.07 -7.40
C LEU A 34 -14.22 3.55 -7.09
N VAL A 35 -14.57 3.41 -5.82
CA VAL A 35 -15.92 3.00 -5.39
C VAL A 35 -16.98 3.93 -5.98
N VAL A 36 -16.80 5.25 -5.85
CA VAL A 36 -17.74 6.23 -6.41
C VAL A 36 -17.86 6.08 -7.93
N THR A 37 -16.73 5.93 -8.64
CA THR A 37 -16.71 5.78 -10.10
C THR A 37 -17.47 4.51 -10.55
N GLU A 38 -17.27 3.39 -9.86
CA GLU A 38 -17.93 2.13 -10.22
C GLU A 38 -19.43 2.18 -9.96
N LEU A 39 -19.85 2.74 -8.81
CA LEU A 39 -21.27 2.88 -8.47
C LEU A 39 -21.99 3.84 -9.43
N GLN A 40 -21.35 4.95 -9.82
CA GLN A 40 -21.89 5.87 -10.82
C GLN A 40 -22.07 5.22 -12.19
N ALA A 41 -21.25 4.22 -12.51
CA ALA A 41 -21.37 3.44 -13.74
C ALA A 41 -22.38 2.27 -13.64
N GLY A 42 -23.11 2.16 -12.51
CA GLY A 42 -24.06 1.07 -12.27
C GLY A 42 -23.40 -0.31 -12.08
N ARG A 43 -22.12 -0.32 -11.70
CA ARG A 43 -21.34 -1.55 -11.49
C ARG A 43 -21.24 -1.91 -10.01
N GLN A 44 -20.77 -3.11 -9.74
CA GLN A 44 -20.52 -3.59 -8.38
C GLN A 44 -19.34 -2.86 -7.76
N GLU A 45 -19.35 -2.74 -6.43
CA GLU A 45 -18.20 -2.21 -5.70
C GLU A 45 -16.93 -3.02 -5.98
N PRO A 46 -15.75 -2.38 -6.02
CA PRO A 46 -14.48 -3.09 -6.09
C PRO A 46 -14.33 -4.11 -4.95
N VAL A 47 -13.90 -5.33 -5.28
CA VAL A 47 -13.71 -6.43 -4.30
C VAL A 47 -12.63 -6.16 -3.26
N ALA A 48 -11.77 -5.17 -3.49
CA ALA A 48 -10.63 -4.87 -2.66
C ALA A 48 -10.27 -3.40 -2.76
N ARG A 49 -9.69 -2.90 -1.68
CA ARG A 49 -9.21 -1.53 -1.58
C ARG A 49 -7.69 -1.50 -1.83
N TYR A 50 -7.17 -0.37 -2.29
CA TYR A 50 -5.73 -0.22 -2.57
C TYR A 50 -4.88 -0.42 -1.32
N GLU A 51 -5.31 0.07 -0.17
CA GLU A 51 -4.60 -0.07 1.10
C GLU A 51 -4.53 -1.53 1.59
N ASP A 52 -5.49 -2.38 1.22
CA ASP A 52 -5.51 -3.80 1.60
C ASP A 52 -4.33 -4.57 1.00
N ALA A 53 -3.90 -4.17 -0.21
CA ALA A 53 -2.77 -4.79 -0.91
C ALA A 53 -1.43 -4.59 -0.19
N LEU A 54 -1.35 -3.65 0.76
CA LEU A 54 -0.18 -3.48 1.63
C LEU A 54 -0.11 -4.58 2.70
N VAL A 55 -1.26 -5.11 3.13
CA VAL A 55 -1.36 -6.06 4.24
C VAL A 55 -1.36 -7.49 3.73
N ARG A 56 -2.08 -7.76 2.64
CA ARG A 56 -2.25 -9.12 2.10
C ARG A 56 -2.37 -9.12 0.59
N GLU A 57 -2.26 -10.30 0.01
CA GLU A 57 -2.64 -10.50 -1.39
C GLU A 57 -4.16 -10.46 -1.53
N THR A 58 -4.64 -9.73 -2.53
CA THR A 58 -6.05 -9.73 -2.89
C THR A 58 -6.37 -10.99 -3.67
N VAL A 59 -7.29 -11.79 -3.14
CA VAL A 59 -7.78 -13.00 -3.79
C VAL A 59 -9.20 -12.73 -4.29
N LEU A 60 -9.43 -12.98 -5.57
CA LEU A 60 -10.77 -12.92 -6.14
C LEU A 60 -11.49 -14.24 -5.91
N PRO A 61 -12.78 -14.20 -5.51
CA PRO A 61 -13.61 -15.40 -5.48
C PRO A 61 -13.65 -16.04 -6.86
N GLU A 62 -13.53 -17.37 -6.94
CA GLU A 62 -13.64 -18.08 -8.20
C GLU A 62 -15.05 -17.93 -8.79
N LEU A 63 -15.12 -17.82 -10.12
CA LEU A 63 -16.38 -17.86 -10.85
C LEU A 63 -17.02 -19.24 -10.68
N LYS A 64 -18.32 -19.27 -10.43
CA LYS A 64 -19.08 -20.52 -10.45
C LYS A 64 -19.12 -21.11 -11.87
N PRO A 65 -19.19 -22.44 -12.03
CA PRO A 65 -19.26 -23.07 -13.35
C PRO A 65 -20.45 -22.63 -14.21
N ASP A 66 -21.56 -22.24 -13.56
CA ASP A 66 -22.82 -21.81 -14.17
C ASP A 66 -22.97 -20.28 -14.26
N ALA A 67 -21.87 -19.53 -14.08
CA ALA A 67 -21.89 -18.07 -14.12
C ALA A 67 -22.45 -17.53 -15.45
N THR A 68 -23.34 -16.56 -15.33
CA THR A 68 -23.90 -15.79 -16.44
C THR A 68 -22.83 -14.93 -17.11
N ASP A 69 -23.09 -14.47 -18.33
CA ASP A 69 -22.14 -13.60 -19.05
C ASP A 69 -21.94 -12.25 -18.37
N ALA A 70 -22.96 -11.75 -17.67
CA ALA A 70 -22.85 -10.56 -16.82
C ALA A 70 -21.87 -10.78 -15.66
N GLU A 71 -21.95 -11.93 -14.98
CA GLU A 71 -21.03 -12.29 -13.89
C GLU A 71 -19.60 -12.49 -14.39
N LYS A 72 -19.40 -13.12 -15.55
CA LYS A 72 -18.07 -13.24 -16.19
C LYS A 72 -17.49 -11.86 -16.54
N GLY A 73 -18.33 -10.95 -17.04
CA GLY A 73 -17.94 -9.57 -17.32
C GLY A 73 -17.50 -8.82 -16.06
N ALA A 74 -18.31 -8.90 -15.00
CA ALA A 74 -18.00 -8.31 -13.70
C ALA A 74 -16.70 -8.88 -13.11
N TYR A 75 -16.53 -10.21 -13.13
CA TYR A 75 -15.30 -10.86 -12.67
C TYR A 75 -14.06 -10.40 -13.45
N THR A 76 -14.17 -10.28 -14.77
CA THR A 76 -13.06 -9.82 -15.63
C THR A 76 -12.65 -8.40 -15.26
N LEU A 77 -13.62 -7.53 -15.00
CA LEU A 77 -13.37 -6.16 -14.56
C LEU A 77 -12.70 -6.12 -13.18
N GLN A 78 -13.21 -6.88 -12.21
CA GLN A 78 -12.61 -6.99 -10.88
C GLN A 78 -11.17 -7.52 -10.94
N ARG A 79 -10.91 -8.51 -11.80
CA ARG A 79 -9.55 -9.01 -12.07
C ARG A 79 -8.62 -7.96 -12.66
N ALA A 80 -9.13 -7.13 -13.56
CA ALA A 80 -8.37 -5.99 -14.08
C ALA A 80 -8.06 -4.98 -12.96
N PHE A 81 -9.00 -4.68 -12.07
CA PHE A 81 -8.77 -3.80 -10.93
C PHE A 81 -7.69 -4.30 -9.98
N VAL A 82 -7.73 -5.57 -9.58
CA VAL A 82 -6.72 -6.14 -8.67
C VAL A 82 -5.31 -6.05 -9.29
N ARG A 83 -5.18 -6.35 -10.59
CA ARG A 83 -3.91 -6.20 -11.31
C ARG A 83 -3.45 -4.75 -11.37
N HIS A 84 -4.36 -3.83 -11.68
CA HIS A 84 -4.08 -2.41 -11.74
C HIS A 84 -3.66 -1.84 -10.37
N GLN A 85 -4.32 -2.26 -9.29
CA GLN A 85 -3.97 -1.89 -7.91
C GLN A 85 -2.52 -2.26 -7.59
N ALA A 86 -2.14 -3.51 -7.89
CA ALA A 86 -0.78 -3.98 -7.62
C ALA A 86 0.28 -3.19 -8.41
N SER A 87 0.05 -2.97 -9.71
CA SER A 87 0.94 -2.19 -10.56
C SER A 87 1.05 -0.74 -10.09
N TYR A 88 -0.08 -0.11 -9.76
CA TYR A 88 -0.12 1.26 -9.27
C TYR A 88 0.69 1.45 -7.99
N ILE A 89 0.54 0.55 -7.01
CA ILE A 89 1.28 0.66 -5.74
C ILE A 89 2.78 0.39 -5.94
N LYS A 90 3.15 -0.49 -6.86
CA LYS A 90 4.56 -0.68 -7.24
C LYS A 90 5.15 0.59 -7.85
N ASP A 91 4.46 1.18 -8.82
CA ASP A 91 4.90 2.42 -9.47
C ASP A 91 4.95 3.61 -8.49
N LEU A 92 3.90 3.80 -7.69
CA LEU A 92 3.86 4.84 -6.66
C LEU A 92 5.06 4.73 -5.72
N ARG A 93 5.44 3.51 -5.31
CA ARG A 93 6.63 3.29 -4.47
C ARG A 93 7.93 3.65 -5.19
N ASN A 94 8.07 3.29 -6.46
CA ASN A 94 9.26 3.65 -7.25
C ASN A 94 9.45 5.16 -7.37
N GLN A 95 8.34 5.90 -7.41
CA GLN A 95 8.34 7.35 -7.46
C GLN A 95 8.57 8.01 -6.10
N THR A 96 8.19 7.33 -5.01
CA THR A 96 8.15 7.92 -3.67
C THR A 96 9.28 7.45 -2.76
N LEU A 97 9.97 6.37 -3.09
CA LEU A 97 11.10 5.86 -2.32
C LEU A 97 12.43 6.14 -3.01
N PRO A 98 13.53 6.33 -2.24
CA PRO A 98 14.87 6.33 -2.80
C PRO A 98 15.15 5.04 -3.60
N SER A 99 15.85 5.13 -4.72
CA SER A 99 16.17 3.96 -5.57
C SER A 99 16.94 2.85 -4.85
N SER A 100 17.69 3.20 -3.80
CA SER A 100 18.44 2.26 -2.94
C SER A 100 17.61 1.66 -1.80
N ALA A 101 16.33 2.05 -1.67
CA ALA A 101 15.46 1.63 -0.57
C ALA A 101 15.00 0.17 -0.70
N ILE A 102 14.97 -0.38 -1.92
CA ILE A 102 14.51 -1.74 -2.20
C ILE A 102 15.39 -2.37 -3.28
N SER A 103 15.74 -3.65 -3.13
CA SER A 103 16.47 -4.38 -4.17
C SER A 103 15.57 -4.71 -5.35
N GLU A 104 16.16 -4.75 -6.55
CA GLU A 104 15.45 -5.10 -7.79
C GLU A 104 14.76 -6.47 -7.70
N ALA A 105 15.39 -7.45 -7.07
CA ALA A 105 14.80 -8.77 -6.83
C ALA A 105 13.48 -8.71 -6.03
N LEU A 106 13.32 -7.75 -5.12
CA LEU A 106 12.11 -7.60 -4.33
C LEU A 106 10.97 -6.98 -5.17
N MET A 107 11.27 -6.23 -6.23
CA MET A 107 10.29 -5.52 -7.07
C MET A 107 9.31 -6.47 -7.78
N HIS A 108 9.76 -7.70 -8.03
CA HIS A 108 8.95 -8.75 -8.64
C HIS A 108 8.02 -9.46 -7.64
N ARG A 109 8.15 -9.20 -6.34
CA ARG A 109 7.34 -9.85 -5.30
C ARG A 109 5.94 -9.22 -5.19
N PRO A 110 4.99 -9.88 -4.51
CA PRO A 110 3.69 -9.28 -4.20
C PRO A 110 3.80 -8.00 -3.36
N VAL A 111 2.81 -7.11 -3.49
CA VAL A 111 2.81 -5.77 -2.85
C VAL A 111 3.03 -5.85 -1.35
N HIS A 112 2.33 -6.76 -0.66
CA HIS A 112 2.41 -6.94 0.79
C HIS A 112 3.80 -7.44 1.27
N VAL A 113 4.49 -8.26 0.46
CA VAL A 113 5.85 -8.74 0.75
C VAL A 113 6.86 -7.60 0.64
N ILE A 114 6.72 -6.79 -0.42
CA ILE A 114 7.53 -5.59 -0.59
C ILE A 114 7.30 -4.65 0.58
N TRP A 115 6.03 -4.39 0.90
CA TRP A 115 5.64 -3.50 1.98
C TRP A 115 6.20 -3.92 3.35
N SER A 116 6.05 -5.21 3.69
CA SER A 116 6.60 -5.77 4.92
C SER A 116 8.11 -5.58 5.04
N SER A 117 8.84 -5.69 3.92
CA SER A 117 10.30 -5.47 3.90
C SER A 117 10.67 -4.00 4.13
N ILE A 118 9.91 -3.05 3.57
CA ILE A 118 10.09 -1.62 3.80
C ILE A 118 9.84 -1.31 5.28
N GLU A 119 8.73 -1.81 5.85
CA GLU A 119 8.41 -1.60 7.26
C GLU A 119 9.48 -2.20 8.19
N LYS A 120 10.05 -3.37 7.87
CA LYS A 120 11.19 -3.92 8.61
C LYS A 120 12.43 -3.02 8.51
N ARG A 121 12.75 -2.51 7.31
CA ARG A 121 13.96 -1.70 7.08
C ARG A 121 13.90 -0.34 7.79
N PHE A 122 12.76 0.32 7.76
CA PHE A 122 12.62 1.71 8.23
C PHE A 122 11.77 1.86 9.50
N GLY A 123 10.87 0.92 9.79
CA GLY A 123 9.94 0.97 10.92
C GLY A 123 10.48 0.45 12.26
N LEU A 124 11.64 -0.22 12.30
CA LEU A 124 12.21 -0.76 13.55
C LEU A 124 12.62 0.31 14.60
N ASN A 125 12.72 1.58 14.22
CA ASN A 125 13.16 2.63 15.14
C ASN A 125 12.04 3.22 16.04
N THR A 126 10.75 2.96 15.79
CA THR A 126 9.71 3.49 16.70
C THR A 126 9.61 2.73 18.03
N ALA A 127 9.95 1.44 18.06
CA ALA A 127 10.05 0.70 19.33
C ALA A 127 11.40 0.91 20.01
N SER A 128 12.51 0.90 19.25
CA SER A 128 13.85 1.11 19.82
C SER A 128 14.07 2.56 20.30
N GLY A 129 13.50 3.55 19.62
CA GLY A 129 13.65 4.97 19.99
C GLY A 129 12.93 5.33 21.29
N VAL A 130 11.83 4.67 21.63
CA VAL A 130 11.16 4.83 22.93
C VAL A 130 12.01 4.20 24.04
N VAL A 131 12.61 3.03 23.82
CA VAL A 131 13.51 2.39 24.79
C VAL A 131 14.78 3.23 25.00
N GLU A 132 15.37 3.79 23.95
CA GLU A 132 16.52 4.70 24.05
C GLU A 132 16.19 6.02 24.75
N LEU A 133 14.99 6.58 24.53
CA LEU A 133 14.55 7.77 25.27
C LEU A 133 14.35 7.46 26.75
N VAL A 134 13.68 6.34 27.09
CA VAL A 134 13.47 5.91 28.48
C VAL A 134 14.81 5.66 29.18
N GLN A 135 15.75 4.97 28.54
CA GLN A 135 17.10 4.77 29.07
C GLN A 135 17.87 6.09 29.28
N LYS A 136 17.72 7.08 28.39
CA LYS A 136 18.32 8.41 28.57
C LYS A 136 17.71 9.18 29.74
N PHE A 137 16.42 9.02 30.01
CA PHE A 137 15.79 9.62 31.19
C PHE A 137 16.23 8.93 32.48
N ASP A 138 16.37 7.60 32.51
CA ASP A 138 16.84 6.86 33.69
C ASP A 138 18.30 7.16 34.07
N VAL A 139 19.13 7.55 33.11
CA VAL A 139 20.53 7.97 33.34
C VAL A 139 20.63 9.41 33.85
N ILE A 140 19.63 10.27 33.62
CA ILE A 140 19.61 11.66 34.10
C ILE A 140 19.03 11.76 35.52
N ILE A 141 18.25 10.77 35.96
CA ILE A 141 17.53 10.77 37.24
C ILE A 141 18.30 10.01 38.36
N ASN A 142 19.41 9.32 38.02
CA ASN A 142 20.36 8.74 38.99
C ASN A 142 21.69 9.49 38.99
#